data_AF-A0A7C7Q5X6-F1
#
_entry.id   AF-A0A7C7Q5X6-F1
#
_cell.length_a   1.000
_cell.length_b   1.000
_cell.length_c   1.000
_cell.angle_alpha   90.00
_cell.angle_beta   90.00
_cell.angle_gamma   90.00
#
_symmetry.space_group_name_H-M   'P 1'
#
loop_
_entity.id
_entity.type
_entity.pdbx_description
1 polymer ?
#
loop_
_entity_poly.entity_id
_entity_poly.type
_entity_poly.pdbx_seq_one_letter_code
_entity_poly.pdbx_strand_id
1 'polypeptide(L)'
;VDDIDHLQNKRLRCVGELVQSQLRLAFLRMERAARERMTTADRETLTPQAIISIKPVTAAIRSFFGSGQLSQFMQQTNPLDELEHKRRMTALGPGGVSRESAKGMLQLRDVHPSHYGRLCPIQTPEGPNIGLISSLTVYAQVDQFGFVRTPYRLVRNGRVTNEIVYLLPDDDANYYIAPADTPIDERGYIKPERLTVRGRHPDTGEIGYVTVRREEVQLMDASPLQCFSVATSLIPFLEHDDANRALMGSNMQRQAVPLIRPEAPLVKTGMEGKAARDSGALVIWSVIGDDGRRLDGKVTYVDAERIEVEDRKGNKHTFKLNTFQRSNQGTCIHQRPLVRIGQRVKPGDVLADGPATDRGELALGRNLLVAFIPWEGYNYEDAIVISERLVKEDILTSIHIEKYEIQARDTKLGPEEITRDVPNVGEEKLKDLDENGIIRIGAQVKPGDILVG
;
A
#
# COMPACT_ATOMS: atom_id res chain seq x y z
N VAL A 1 -15.29 23.03 25.19
CA VAL A 1 -14.51 23.51 24.04
C VAL A 1 -14.13 22.26 23.28
N ASP A 2 -14.53 22.13 22.02
CA ASP A 2 -14.32 20.92 21.25
C ASP A 2 -12.93 20.90 20.65
N ASP A 3 -12.20 19.80 20.87
CA ASP A 3 -10.89 19.58 20.29
C ASP A 3 -11.00 19.22 18.81
N ILE A 4 -10.61 20.14 17.93
CA ILE A 4 -10.67 19.98 16.48
C ILE A 4 -9.73 18.87 15.97
N ASP A 5 -8.71 18.50 16.74
CA ASP A 5 -7.71 17.51 16.35
C ASP A 5 -8.10 16.08 16.74
N HIS A 6 -9.05 15.93 17.65
CA HIS A 6 -9.61 14.64 18.03
C HIS A 6 -10.27 13.91 16.84
N LEU A 7 -10.01 12.62 16.68
CA LEU A 7 -10.58 11.81 15.57
C LEU A 7 -12.11 11.63 15.63
N GLN A 8 -12.77 12.05 16.71
CA GLN A 8 -14.23 12.16 16.73
C GLN A 8 -14.74 13.31 15.84
N ASN A 9 -13.91 14.33 15.66
CA ASN A 9 -14.21 15.53 14.89
C ASN A 9 -13.57 15.50 13.49
N LYS A 10 -12.70 14.52 13.23
CA LYS A 10 -12.05 14.28 11.93
C LYS A 10 -12.51 12.96 11.33
N ARG A 11 -13.09 13.03 10.14
CA ARG A 11 -13.50 11.85 9.36
C ARG A 11 -12.72 11.72 8.06
N LEU A 12 -12.54 10.50 7.61
CA LEU A 12 -11.94 10.16 6.33
C LEU A 12 -12.97 10.17 5.21
N ARG A 13 -12.63 10.85 4.12
CA ARG A 13 -13.39 10.81 2.88
C ARG A 13 -12.76 9.77 1.96
N CYS A 14 -13.34 8.58 1.91
CA CYS A 14 -12.84 7.49 1.06
C CYS A 14 -13.08 7.78 -0.42
N VAL A 15 -12.43 7.01 -1.30
CA VAL A 15 -12.51 7.16 -2.77
C VAL A 15 -13.96 7.23 -3.28
N GLY A 16 -14.86 6.40 -2.73
CA GLY A 16 -16.27 6.40 -3.11
C GLY A 16 -16.96 7.74 -2.86
N GLU A 17 -16.73 8.36 -1.70
CA GLU A 17 -17.33 9.66 -1.36
C GLU A 17 -16.74 10.81 -2.19
N LEU A 18 -15.44 10.77 -2.47
CA LEU A 18 -14.76 11.76 -3.31
C LEU A 18 -15.33 11.74 -4.73
N VAL A 19 -15.46 10.54 -5.33
CA VAL A 19 -16.06 10.36 -6.65
C VAL A 19 -17.53 10.75 -6.64
N GLN A 20 -18.30 10.33 -5.63
CA GLN A 20 -19.71 10.69 -5.48
C GLN A 20 -19.91 12.22 -5.45
N SER A 21 -19.04 12.94 -4.77
CA SER A 21 -19.10 14.41 -4.68
C SER A 21 -18.89 15.07 -6.04
N GLN A 22 -17.92 14.59 -6.83
CA GLN A 22 -17.68 15.08 -8.19
C GLN A 22 -18.82 14.73 -9.14
N LEU A 23 -19.36 13.51 -9.04
CA LEU A 23 -20.50 13.08 -9.83
C LEU A 23 -21.75 13.90 -9.48
N ARG A 24 -21.99 14.22 -8.21
CA ARG A 24 -23.11 15.07 -7.79
C ARG A 24 -23.07 16.44 -8.48
N LEU A 25 -21.89 17.09 -8.50
CA LEU A 25 -21.71 18.35 -9.22
C LEU A 25 -21.93 18.20 -10.73
N ALA A 26 -21.47 17.09 -11.31
CA ALA A 26 -21.66 16.81 -12.72
C ALA A 26 -23.15 16.57 -13.08
N PHE A 27 -23.89 15.88 -12.22
CA PHE A 27 -25.33 15.66 -12.40
C PHE A 27 -26.13 16.95 -12.27
N LEU A 28 -25.76 17.87 -11.37
CA LEU A 28 -26.38 19.19 -11.29
C LEU A 28 -26.17 20.01 -12.57
N ARG A 29 -24.98 19.91 -13.19
CA ARG A 29 -24.71 20.53 -14.51
C ARG A 29 -25.53 19.89 -15.62
N MET A 30 -25.64 18.56 -15.60
CA MET A 30 -26.47 17.81 -16.55
C MET A 30 -27.95 18.18 -16.41
N GLU A 31 -28.46 18.31 -15.17
CA GLU A 31 -29.82 18.73 -14.87
C GLU A 31 -30.10 20.14 -15.40
N ARG A 32 -29.19 21.09 -15.18
CA ARG A 32 -29.32 22.45 -15.71
C ARG A 32 -29.40 22.46 -17.24
N ALA A 33 -28.49 21.76 -17.90
CA ALA A 33 -28.49 21.64 -19.36
C ALA A 33 -29.77 20.95 -19.90
N ALA A 34 -30.27 19.95 -19.17
CA ALA A 34 -31.53 19.30 -19.48
C ALA A 34 -32.71 20.28 -19.37
N ARG A 35 -32.78 21.09 -18.31
CA ARG A 35 -33.82 22.12 -18.14
C ARG A 35 -33.81 23.16 -19.26
N GLU A 36 -32.64 23.64 -19.65
CA GLU A 36 -32.48 24.61 -20.76
C GLU A 36 -32.94 24.01 -22.10
N ARG A 37 -32.65 22.73 -22.36
CA ARG A 37 -33.14 22.04 -23.57
C ARG A 37 -34.64 21.80 -23.53
N MET A 38 -35.22 21.45 -22.39
CA MET A 38 -36.67 21.28 -22.24
C MET A 38 -37.44 22.59 -22.52
N THR A 39 -36.85 23.75 -22.24
CA THR A 39 -37.49 25.04 -22.56
C THR A 39 -37.40 25.44 -24.03
N THR A 40 -36.44 24.90 -24.79
CA THR A 40 -36.16 25.31 -26.18
C THR A 40 -36.59 24.28 -27.22
N ALA A 41 -36.73 23.01 -26.83
CA ALA A 41 -37.13 21.93 -27.73
C ALA A 41 -38.65 21.84 -27.92
N ASP A 42 -39.06 21.39 -29.09
CA ASP A 42 -40.47 21.16 -29.43
C ASP A 42 -41.04 19.97 -28.64
N ARG A 43 -42.24 20.12 -28.10
CA ARG A 43 -42.88 19.15 -27.20
C ARG A 43 -43.16 17.81 -27.89
N GLU A 44 -43.39 17.82 -29.20
CA GLU A 44 -43.71 16.61 -29.97
C GLU A 44 -42.48 15.74 -30.28
N THR A 45 -41.27 16.30 -30.25
CA THR A 45 -40.01 15.58 -30.57
C THR A 45 -39.16 15.25 -29.33
N LEU A 46 -39.70 15.54 -28.14
CA LEU A 46 -38.97 15.47 -26.89
C LEU A 46 -38.76 14.01 -26.44
N THR A 47 -37.52 13.53 -26.50
CA THR A 47 -37.12 12.22 -25.95
C THR A 47 -36.06 12.38 -24.86
N PRO A 48 -35.96 11.45 -23.89
CA PRO A 48 -34.92 11.49 -22.86
C PRO A 48 -33.50 11.55 -23.43
N GLN A 49 -33.25 10.88 -24.55
CA GLN A 49 -31.94 10.90 -25.23
C GLN A 49 -31.59 12.27 -25.80
N ALA A 50 -32.56 13.03 -26.31
CA ALA A 50 -32.33 14.37 -26.82
C ALA A 50 -31.99 15.38 -25.71
N ILE A 51 -32.58 15.18 -24.53
CA ILE A 51 -32.43 16.09 -23.38
C ILE A 51 -31.15 15.79 -22.60
N ILE A 52 -30.84 14.50 -22.35
CA ILE A 52 -29.74 14.09 -21.48
C ILE A 52 -28.40 14.19 -22.21
N SER A 53 -27.45 14.92 -21.64
CA SER A 53 -26.07 14.99 -22.12
C SER A 53 -25.12 14.37 -21.12
N ILE A 54 -24.41 13.31 -21.51
CA ILE A 54 -23.42 12.64 -20.64
C ILE A 54 -22.07 13.37 -20.59
N LYS A 55 -21.83 14.36 -21.47
CA LYS A 55 -20.54 15.07 -21.56
C LYS A 55 -20.08 15.66 -20.22
N PRO A 56 -20.92 16.32 -19.40
CA PRO A 56 -20.51 16.85 -18.09
C PRO A 56 -20.05 15.76 -17.12
N VAL A 57 -20.70 14.58 -17.16
CA VAL A 57 -20.37 13.43 -16.30
C VAL A 57 -19.03 12.83 -16.71
N THR A 58 -18.85 12.54 -18.00
CA THR A 58 -17.58 11.99 -18.52
C THR A 58 -16.41 12.96 -18.27
N ALA A 59 -16.63 14.26 -18.45
CA ALA A 59 -15.62 15.28 -18.18
C ALA A 59 -15.23 15.34 -16.70
N ALA A 60 -16.20 15.25 -15.78
CA ALA A 60 -15.94 15.24 -14.34
C ALA A 60 -15.12 14.01 -13.92
N ILE A 61 -15.46 12.82 -14.43
CA ILE A 61 -14.70 11.59 -14.16
C ILE A 61 -13.26 11.72 -14.68
N ARG A 62 -13.09 12.18 -15.93
CA ARG A 62 -11.75 12.38 -16.53
C ARG A 62 -10.92 13.39 -15.75
N SER A 63 -11.52 14.50 -15.34
CA SER A 63 -10.83 15.52 -14.55
C SER A 63 -10.44 15.00 -13.15
N PHE A 64 -11.33 14.25 -12.48
CA PHE A 64 -11.03 13.68 -11.17
C PHE A 64 -9.83 12.72 -11.21
N PHE A 65 -9.86 11.73 -12.12
CA PHE A 65 -8.79 10.73 -12.19
C PHE A 65 -7.53 11.24 -12.90
N GLY A 66 -7.66 12.13 -13.87
CA GLY A 66 -6.55 12.62 -14.68
C GLY A 66 -5.75 13.75 -14.04
N SER A 67 -6.41 14.66 -13.30
CA SER A 67 -5.77 15.85 -12.74
C SER A 67 -6.05 16.08 -11.25
N GLY A 68 -6.79 15.18 -10.59
CA GLY A 68 -7.12 15.33 -9.18
C GLY A 68 -5.91 15.06 -8.28
N GLN A 69 -5.65 15.93 -7.30
CA GLN A 69 -4.53 15.79 -6.37
C GLN A 69 -4.56 14.49 -5.53
N LEU A 70 -5.77 13.96 -5.28
CA LEU A 70 -5.98 12.70 -4.55
C LEU A 70 -5.93 11.47 -5.48
N SER A 71 -5.95 11.66 -6.80
CA SER A 71 -5.68 10.61 -7.79
C SER A 71 -4.18 10.56 -8.05
N GLN A 72 -3.48 9.78 -7.23
CA GLN A 72 -2.02 9.71 -7.26
C GLN A 72 -1.55 8.55 -8.13
N PHE A 73 -0.41 8.75 -8.81
CA PHE A 73 0.26 7.66 -9.50
C PHE A 73 0.74 6.65 -8.48
N MET A 74 0.41 5.38 -8.69
CA MET A 74 0.70 4.34 -7.70
C MET A 74 2.21 4.20 -7.48
N GLN A 75 2.57 4.14 -6.20
CA GLN A 75 3.93 3.88 -5.75
C GLN A 75 4.05 2.35 -5.68
N GLN A 76 4.95 1.81 -6.48
CA GLN A 76 5.09 0.39 -6.77
C GLN A 76 6.58 0.03 -6.92
N THR A 77 7.41 0.59 -6.04
CA THR A 77 8.83 0.22 -5.98
C THR A 77 8.96 -1.26 -5.60
N ASN A 78 8.22 -1.67 -4.58
CA ASN A 78 8.07 -3.03 -4.09
C ASN A 78 6.63 -3.26 -3.54
N PRO A 79 6.24 -4.50 -3.17
CA PRO A 79 4.88 -4.80 -2.72
C PRO A 79 4.44 -4.05 -1.45
N LEU A 80 5.37 -3.73 -0.54
CA LEU A 80 5.05 -2.99 0.69
C LEU A 80 4.74 -1.52 0.39
N ASP A 81 5.48 -0.89 -0.52
CA ASP A 81 5.21 0.48 -0.99
C ASP A 81 3.80 0.58 -1.58
N GLU A 82 3.43 -0.43 -2.39
CA GLU A 82 2.11 -0.54 -2.99
C GLU A 82 0.99 -0.67 -1.93
N LEU A 83 1.18 -1.56 -0.95
CA LEU A 83 0.24 -1.78 0.14
C LEU A 83 0.06 -0.53 1.01
N GLU A 84 1.16 0.12 1.37
CA GLU A 84 1.13 1.31 2.21
C GLU A 84 0.53 2.52 1.49
N HIS A 85 0.76 2.67 0.19
CA HIS A 85 0.12 3.74 -0.58
C HIS A 85 -1.40 3.56 -0.62
N LYS A 86 -1.92 2.33 -0.75
CA LYS A 86 -3.37 2.05 -0.68
C LYS A 86 -3.99 2.38 0.69
N ARG A 87 -3.19 2.36 1.77
CA ARG A 87 -3.61 2.61 3.16
C ARG A 87 -3.28 4.01 3.68
N ARG A 88 -2.74 4.87 2.81
CA ARG A 88 -2.32 6.22 3.13
C ARG A 88 -3.51 7.15 3.31
N MET A 89 -3.40 8.04 4.27
CA MET A 89 -4.33 9.13 4.51
C MET A 89 -3.58 10.45 4.36
N THR A 90 -4.30 11.48 3.90
CA THR A 90 -3.74 12.82 3.79
C THR A 90 -4.74 13.87 4.23
N ALA A 91 -4.25 14.85 4.99
CA ALA A 91 -5.00 16.07 5.32
C ALA A 91 -4.98 17.10 4.18
N LEU A 92 -4.17 16.86 3.14
CA LEU A 92 -3.99 17.76 2.00
C LEU A 92 -5.02 17.50 0.90
N GLY A 93 -5.37 18.55 0.16
CA GLY A 93 -6.19 18.46 -1.05
C GLY A 93 -7.50 19.23 -0.97
N PRO A 94 -8.35 19.13 -2.01
CA PRO A 94 -9.61 19.87 -2.08
C PRO A 94 -10.53 19.56 -0.89
N GLY A 95 -10.87 20.58 -0.11
CA GLY A 95 -11.66 20.45 1.12
C GLY A 95 -10.87 20.04 2.36
N GLY A 96 -9.55 19.85 2.25
CA GLY A 96 -8.62 19.69 3.36
C GLY A 96 -7.80 20.97 3.60
N VAL A 97 -6.60 20.80 4.12
CA VAL A 97 -5.69 21.89 4.49
C VAL A 97 -4.66 22.12 3.37
N SER A 98 -4.30 23.38 3.12
CA SER A 98 -3.19 23.72 2.23
C SER A 98 -1.84 23.57 2.97
N ARG A 99 -0.75 23.33 2.23
CA ARG A 99 0.58 23.25 2.86
C ARG A 99 0.97 24.53 3.59
N GLU A 100 0.57 25.69 3.08
CA GLU A 100 0.89 27.00 3.68
C GLU A 100 0.10 27.23 4.96
N SER A 101 -1.20 26.91 4.95
CA SER A 101 -2.04 26.98 6.15
C SER A 101 -1.53 26.05 7.26
N ALA A 102 -1.06 24.85 6.88
CA ALA A 102 -0.50 23.88 7.82
C ALA A 102 0.88 24.26 8.40
N LYS A 103 1.59 25.27 7.87
CA LYS A 103 2.85 25.76 8.46
C LYS A 103 2.60 26.54 9.75
N GLY A 104 1.45 27.20 9.89
CA GLY A 104 1.05 27.93 11.10
C GLY A 104 0.34 27.07 12.15
N MET A 105 0.01 25.81 11.82
CA MET A 105 -0.77 24.90 12.67
C MET A 105 0.09 23.69 13.07
N LEU A 106 1.08 23.92 13.93
CA LEU A 106 1.97 22.86 14.44
C LEU A 106 1.18 21.70 15.07
N GLN A 107 0.11 22.02 15.82
CA GLN A 107 -0.76 21.03 16.48
C GLN A 107 -1.38 20.01 15.52
N LEU A 108 -1.65 20.38 14.27
CA LEU A 108 -2.21 19.47 13.26
C LEU A 108 -1.23 18.33 12.90
N ARG A 109 0.07 18.56 13.09
CA ARG A 109 1.15 17.60 12.74
C ARG A 109 1.50 16.67 13.88
N ASP A 110 1.13 17.01 15.10
CA ASP A 110 1.49 16.26 16.30
C ASP A 110 0.64 14.99 16.43
N VAL A 111 1.16 14.03 17.19
CA VAL A 111 0.44 12.79 17.50
C VAL A 111 -0.58 13.07 18.59
N HIS A 112 -1.86 12.92 18.25
CA HIS A 112 -2.96 13.06 19.20
C HIS A 112 -3.29 11.70 19.86
N PRO A 113 -3.63 11.63 21.17
CA PRO A 113 -3.97 10.37 21.86
C PRO A 113 -5.06 9.52 21.18
N SER A 114 -6.07 10.16 20.60
CA SER A 114 -7.13 9.51 19.80
C SER A 114 -6.61 8.74 18.56
N HIS A 115 -5.37 8.99 18.10
CA HIS A 115 -4.73 8.24 17.02
C HIS A 115 -4.42 6.79 17.40
N TYR A 116 -4.29 6.48 18.70
CA TYR A 116 -3.93 5.15 19.15
C TYR A 116 -4.86 4.09 18.54
N GLY A 117 -4.26 3.07 17.93
CA GLY A 117 -5.01 1.99 17.30
C GLY A 117 -5.64 2.33 15.96
N ARG A 118 -5.48 3.57 15.46
CA ARG A 118 -6.19 4.11 14.28
C ARG A 118 -5.23 4.65 13.24
N LEU A 119 -4.37 5.59 13.63
CA LEU A 119 -3.31 6.15 12.79
C LEU A 119 -1.95 5.79 13.41
N CYS A 120 -1.01 5.36 12.58
CA CYS A 120 0.33 5.03 13.05
C CYS A 120 1.07 6.30 13.49
N PRO A 121 1.66 6.34 14.69
CA PRO A 121 2.43 7.49 15.16
C PRO A 121 3.87 7.54 14.59
N ILE A 122 4.35 6.43 14.01
CA ILE A 122 5.72 6.31 13.48
C ILE A 122 5.76 6.61 11.98
N GLN A 123 4.86 5.99 11.21
CA GLN A 123 4.94 6.07 9.76
C GLN A 123 4.32 7.35 9.21
N THR A 124 5.20 8.32 8.92
CA THR A 124 4.87 9.56 8.21
C THR A 124 6.06 9.96 7.33
N PRO A 125 5.86 10.68 6.21
CA PRO A 125 6.97 11.14 5.39
C PRO A 125 7.88 12.11 6.15
N GLU A 126 9.17 12.02 5.89
CA GLU A 126 10.15 12.99 6.37
C GLU A 126 9.99 14.33 5.63
N GLY A 127 10.32 15.44 6.31
CA GLY A 127 10.33 16.77 5.71
C GLY A 127 8.98 17.49 5.73
N PRO A 128 8.63 18.27 4.68
CA PRO A 128 7.52 19.24 4.74
C PRO A 128 6.14 18.65 5.02
N ASN A 129 5.94 17.37 4.69
CA ASN A 129 4.65 16.67 4.84
C ASN A 129 4.51 15.89 6.15
N ILE A 130 5.49 15.97 7.06
CA ILE A 130 5.42 15.30 8.37
C ILE A 130 4.12 15.64 9.10
N GLY A 131 3.42 14.61 9.57
CA GLY A 131 2.13 14.72 10.28
C GLY A 131 0.91 15.01 9.38
N LEU A 132 1.11 15.44 8.13
CA LEU A 132 0.03 15.72 7.17
C LEU A 132 -0.35 14.50 6.31
N ILE A 133 0.54 13.52 6.28
CA ILE A 133 0.35 12.22 5.64
C ILE A 133 0.65 11.17 6.68
N SER A 134 -0.30 10.28 6.89
CA SER A 134 -0.22 9.21 7.90
C SER A 134 -0.74 7.91 7.30
N SER A 135 -0.38 6.78 7.89
CA SER A 135 -0.89 5.46 7.53
C SER A 135 -1.91 4.96 8.57
N LEU A 136 -2.91 4.20 8.11
CA LEU A 136 -3.78 3.42 8.98
C LEU A 136 -2.97 2.34 9.73
N THR A 137 -3.31 2.08 10.98
CA THR A 137 -2.72 0.95 11.71
C THR A 137 -3.20 -0.40 11.15
N VAL A 138 -2.59 -1.50 11.60
CA VAL A 138 -2.88 -2.87 11.12
C VAL A 138 -4.37 -3.22 11.25
N TYR A 139 -4.99 -2.95 12.39
CA TYR A 139 -6.37 -3.38 12.67
C TYR A 139 -7.44 -2.28 12.51
N ALA A 140 -7.04 -1.06 12.14
CA ALA A 140 -7.98 0.04 11.93
C ALA A 140 -8.99 -0.29 10.82
N GLN A 141 -10.25 0.07 11.05
CA GLN A 141 -11.32 0.01 10.07
C GLN A 141 -12.01 1.36 9.94
N VAL A 142 -12.44 1.70 8.74
CA VAL A 142 -13.27 2.88 8.49
C VAL A 142 -14.73 2.44 8.49
N ASP A 143 -15.58 3.12 9.24
CA ASP A 143 -17.03 2.87 9.23
C ASP A 143 -17.71 3.53 8.02
N GLN A 144 -19.03 3.37 7.92
CA GLN A 144 -19.83 3.93 6.82
C GLN A 144 -19.92 5.48 6.82
N PHE A 145 -19.59 6.13 7.94
CA PHE A 145 -19.61 7.58 8.09
C PHE A 145 -18.21 8.21 7.88
N GLY A 146 -17.19 7.38 7.75
CA GLY A 146 -15.80 7.79 7.53
C GLY A 146 -14.97 7.87 8.81
N PHE A 147 -15.49 7.45 9.97
CA PHE A 147 -14.72 7.44 11.22
C PHE A 147 -13.89 6.16 11.35
N VAL A 148 -12.71 6.30 11.96
CA VAL A 148 -11.79 5.19 12.15
C VAL A 148 -12.05 4.54 13.51
N ARG A 149 -12.34 3.24 13.49
CA ARG A 149 -12.55 2.41 14.68
C ARG A 149 -11.44 1.37 14.82
N THR A 150 -11.19 0.96 16.05
CA THR A 150 -10.13 -0.01 16.40
C THR A 150 -10.71 -1.11 17.30
N PRO A 151 -10.22 -2.36 17.21
CA PRO A 151 -10.77 -3.47 17.99
C PRO A 151 -10.24 -3.49 19.42
N TYR A 152 -11.08 -3.90 20.36
CA TYR A 152 -10.73 -4.20 21.74
C TYR A 152 -11.36 -5.52 22.17
N ARG A 153 -10.73 -6.23 23.10
CA ARG A 153 -11.28 -7.42 23.77
C ARG A 153 -12.11 -6.97 24.96
N LEU A 154 -13.32 -7.50 25.08
CA LEU A 154 -14.19 -7.17 26.21
C LEU A 154 -13.71 -7.86 27.49
N VAL A 155 -13.68 -7.11 28.59
CA VAL A 155 -13.36 -7.61 29.94
C VAL A 155 -14.61 -7.53 30.81
N ARG A 156 -14.98 -8.63 31.46
CA ARG A 156 -16.13 -8.71 32.38
C ARG A 156 -15.67 -9.21 33.73
N ASN A 157 -15.84 -8.41 34.78
CA ASN A 157 -15.46 -8.75 36.16
C ASN A 157 -14.00 -9.27 36.27
N GLY A 158 -13.06 -8.57 35.64
CA GLY A 158 -11.65 -8.94 35.62
C GLY A 158 -11.28 -10.13 34.72
N ARG A 159 -12.23 -10.70 33.97
CA ARG A 159 -12.00 -11.79 33.01
C ARG A 159 -12.02 -11.27 31.57
N VAL A 160 -10.93 -11.44 30.85
CA VAL A 160 -10.80 -11.11 29.45
C VAL A 160 -11.51 -12.16 28.60
N THR A 161 -12.41 -11.71 27.73
CA THR A 161 -13.19 -12.59 26.85
C THR A 161 -12.57 -12.69 25.45
N ASN A 162 -13.17 -13.52 24.59
CA ASN A 162 -12.85 -13.61 23.17
C ASN A 162 -13.77 -12.71 22.31
N GLU A 163 -14.67 -11.95 22.94
CA GLU A 163 -15.55 -11.03 22.26
C GLU A 163 -14.76 -9.77 21.87
N ILE A 164 -14.78 -9.43 20.57
CA ILE A 164 -14.09 -8.26 20.02
C ILE A 164 -15.12 -7.20 19.67
N VAL A 165 -14.93 -6.00 20.22
CA VAL A 165 -15.75 -4.82 19.91
C VAL A 165 -14.91 -3.78 19.20
N TYR A 166 -15.44 -3.18 18.14
CA TYR A 166 -14.78 -2.07 17.46
C TYR A 166 -15.36 -0.76 17.98
N LEU A 167 -14.51 0.12 18.51
CA LEU A 167 -14.94 1.38 19.11
C LEU A 167 -14.43 2.59 18.35
N LEU A 168 -15.25 3.64 18.35
CA LEU A 168 -14.88 4.96 17.87
C LEU A 168 -13.97 5.68 18.89
N PRO A 169 -13.27 6.75 18.49
CA PRO A 169 -12.36 7.48 19.37
C PRO A 169 -13.04 8.11 20.60
N ASP A 170 -14.31 8.49 20.50
CA ASP A 170 -15.05 9.06 21.65
C ASP A 170 -15.55 7.95 22.60
N ASP A 171 -15.97 6.82 22.03
CA ASP A 171 -16.45 5.68 22.81
C ASP A 171 -15.36 5.12 23.72
N ASP A 172 -14.14 4.93 23.19
CA ASP A 172 -13.06 4.29 23.94
C ASP A 172 -12.52 5.14 25.10
N ALA A 173 -12.70 6.46 25.04
CA ALA A 173 -12.38 7.39 26.13
C ALA A 173 -13.21 7.16 27.42
N ASN A 174 -14.34 6.47 27.31
CA ASN A 174 -15.25 6.19 28.44
C ASN A 174 -14.90 4.89 29.19
N TYR A 175 -13.87 4.16 28.76
CA TYR A 175 -13.49 2.87 29.36
C TYR A 175 -12.07 2.89 29.91
N TYR A 176 -11.82 2.01 30.88
CA TYR A 176 -10.49 1.64 31.32
C TYR A 176 -9.98 0.47 30.48
N ILE A 177 -8.92 0.73 29.71
CA ILE A 177 -8.40 -0.17 28.69
C ILE A 177 -7.02 -0.67 29.11
N ALA A 178 -6.93 -1.97 29.36
CA ALA A 178 -5.67 -2.63 29.69
C ALA A 178 -4.79 -2.87 28.45
N PRO A 179 -3.45 -2.74 28.58
CA PRO A 179 -2.50 -3.09 27.53
C PRO A 179 -2.61 -4.56 27.10
N ALA A 180 -2.26 -4.85 25.84
CA ALA A 180 -2.36 -6.20 25.26
C ALA A 180 -1.42 -7.24 25.92
N ASP A 181 -0.33 -6.80 26.53
CA ASP A 181 0.66 -7.61 27.24
C ASP A 181 0.33 -7.84 28.72
N THR A 182 -0.83 -7.36 29.19
CA THR A 182 -1.29 -7.59 30.56
C THR A 182 -1.36 -9.09 30.86
N PRO A 183 -0.70 -9.58 31.93
CA PRO A 183 -0.63 -11.01 32.21
C PRO A 183 -1.98 -11.56 32.70
N ILE A 184 -2.48 -12.57 31.99
CA ILE A 184 -3.72 -13.30 32.30
C ILE A 184 -3.44 -14.74 32.76
N ASP A 185 -4.36 -15.32 33.53
CA ASP A 185 -4.35 -16.74 33.88
C ASP A 185 -4.98 -17.64 32.79
N GLU A 186 -4.92 -18.96 32.98
CA GLU A 186 -5.49 -19.94 32.03
C GLU A 186 -7.01 -19.83 31.87
N ARG A 187 -7.70 -19.24 32.85
CA ARG A 187 -9.16 -19.02 32.84
C ARG A 187 -9.51 -17.67 32.21
N GLY A 188 -8.53 -16.83 31.90
CA GLY A 188 -8.65 -15.51 31.29
C GLY A 188 -8.75 -14.36 32.30
N TYR A 189 -8.50 -14.58 33.59
CA TYR A 189 -8.51 -13.50 34.59
C TYR A 189 -7.20 -12.73 34.59
N ILE A 190 -7.31 -11.42 34.78
CA ILE A 190 -6.17 -10.52 34.98
C ILE A 190 -5.49 -10.90 36.31
N LYS A 191 -4.19 -11.23 36.23
CA LYS A 191 -3.38 -11.63 37.39
C LYS A 191 -3.13 -10.48 38.38
N PRO A 192 -2.64 -9.30 37.95
CA PRO A 192 -2.39 -8.21 38.89
C PRO A 192 -3.70 -7.68 39.48
N GLU A 193 -3.71 -7.43 40.79
CA GLU A 193 -4.87 -6.83 41.47
C GLU A 193 -5.08 -5.37 41.02
N ARG A 194 -3.99 -4.65 40.80
CA ARG A 194 -3.97 -3.28 40.27
C ARG A 194 -3.03 -3.19 39.08
N LEU A 195 -3.43 -2.47 38.05
CA LEU A 195 -2.65 -2.29 36.83
C LEU A 195 -2.85 -0.89 36.24
N THR A 196 -1.83 -0.42 35.53
CA THR A 196 -1.89 0.83 34.77
C THR A 196 -2.65 0.58 33.47
N VAL A 197 -3.69 1.36 33.25
CA VAL A 197 -4.57 1.30 32.08
C VAL A 197 -4.66 2.67 31.45
N ARG A 198 -5.05 2.70 30.17
CA ARG A 198 -5.46 3.95 29.53
C ARG A 198 -6.92 4.21 29.86
N GLY A 199 -7.23 5.43 30.28
CA GLY A 199 -8.61 5.87 30.51
C GLY A 199 -8.67 7.27 31.09
N ARG A 200 -9.88 7.70 31.44
CA ARG A 200 -10.12 9.04 32.01
C ARG A 200 -9.67 9.11 33.47
N HIS A 201 -8.87 10.12 33.80
CA HIS A 201 -8.45 10.38 35.18
C HIS A 201 -9.66 10.81 36.02
N PRO A 202 -9.88 10.21 37.21
CA PRO A 202 -11.02 10.55 38.06
C PRO A 202 -11.07 12.04 38.45
N ASP A 203 -9.92 12.61 38.77
CA ASP A 203 -9.84 13.99 39.30
C ASP A 203 -9.80 15.08 38.21
N THR A 204 -9.06 14.86 37.11
CA THR A 204 -8.86 15.89 36.05
C THR A 204 -9.80 15.71 34.87
N GLY A 205 -10.37 14.51 34.68
CA GLY A 205 -11.15 14.19 33.49
C GLY A 205 -10.32 14.05 32.21
N GLU A 206 -9.00 14.13 32.29
CA GLU A 206 -8.09 13.98 31.14
C GLU A 206 -7.86 12.51 30.80
N ILE A 207 -7.68 12.22 29.51
CA ILE A 207 -7.33 10.87 29.04
C ILE A 207 -5.83 10.68 29.27
N GLY A 208 -5.47 9.64 30.02
CA GLY A 208 -4.08 9.33 30.31
C GLY A 208 -3.91 7.92 30.86
N TYR A 209 -2.80 7.72 31.55
CA TYR A 209 -2.50 6.46 32.23
C TYR A 209 -2.89 6.55 33.70
N VAL A 210 -3.74 5.63 34.16
CA VAL A 210 -4.25 5.57 35.54
C VAL A 210 -4.12 4.17 36.11
N THR A 211 -3.96 4.04 37.42
CA THR A 211 -3.89 2.74 38.09
C THR A 211 -5.23 2.36 38.71
N VAL A 212 -5.90 1.37 38.12
CA VAL A 212 -7.22 0.88 38.56
C VAL A 212 -7.12 -0.55 39.09
N ARG A 213 -8.16 -1.03 39.76
CA ARG A 213 -8.30 -2.45 40.10
C ARG A 213 -8.72 -3.25 38.87
N ARG A 214 -8.34 -4.53 38.82
CA ARG A 214 -8.70 -5.40 37.69
C ARG A 214 -10.20 -5.53 37.43
N GLU A 215 -11.04 -5.37 38.47
CA GLU A 215 -12.50 -5.43 38.34
C GLU A 215 -13.08 -4.19 37.63
N GLU A 216 -12.34 -3.08 37.63
CA GLU A 216 -12.74 -1.82 36.98
C GLU A 216 -12.37 -1.80 35.48
N VAL A 217 -11.52 -2.72 35.02
CA VAL A 217 -11.13 -2.82 33.61
C VAL A 217 -12.29 -3.37 32.79
N GLN A 218 -12.71 -2.62 31.76
CA GLN A 218 -13.78 -3.03 30.86
C GLN A 218 -13.28 -3.53 29.50
N LEU A 219 -12.08 -3.12 29.08
CA LEU A 219 -11.51 -3.46 27.78
C LEU A 219 -10.02 -3.81 27.89
N MET A 220 -9.53 -4.53 26.89
CA MET A 220 -8.11 -4.82 26.70
C MET A 220 -7.76 -4.66 25.22
N ASP A 221 -6.57 -4.13 24.92
CA ASP A 221 -6.08 -4.05 23.53
C ASP A 221 -6.06 -5.44 22.88
N ALA A 222 -6.36 -5.49 21.58
CA ALA A 222 -6.46 -6.75 20.85
C ALA A 222 -5.09 -7.37 20.53
N SER A 223 -4.07 -6.53 20.35
CA SER A 223 -2.71 -6.93 20.00
C SER A 223 -1.72 -5.81 20.31
N PRO A 224 -0.47 -6.11 20.71
CA PRO A 224 0.57 -5.10 20.86
C PRO A 224 0.85 -4.32 19.56
N LEU A 225 0.60 -4.92 18.40
CA LEU A 225 0.80 -4.28 17.08
C LEU A 225 -0.33 -3.31 16.71
N GLN A 226 -1.34 -3.14 17.56
CA GLN A 226 -2.53 -2.35 17.25
C GLN A 226 -2.24 -0.89 16.95
N CYS A 227 -1.20 -0.31 17.55
CA CYS A 227 -0.81 1.08 17.37
C CYS A 227 0.05 1.35 16.13
N PHE A 228 0.53 0.32 15.43
CA PHE A 228 1.48 0.47 14.32
C PHE A 228 0.87 0.18 12.95
N SER A 229 1.46 0.74 11.90
CA SER A 229 1.12 0.41 10.50
C SER A 229 1.72 -0.94 10.10
N VAL A 230 1.47 -1.38 8.86
CA VAL A 230 2.03 -2.63 8.35
C VAL A 230 3.55 -2.52 8.23
N ALA A 231 4.06 -1.43 7.64
CA ALA A 231 5.51 -1.20 7.51
C ALA A 231 6.24 -1.08 8.85
N THR A 232 5.67 -0.36 9.82
CA THR A 232 6.28 -0.26 11.15
C THR A 232 6.25 -1.60 11.88
N SER A 233 5.19 -2.40 11.71
CA SER A 233 5.09 -3.75 12.31
C SER A 233 6.04 -4.79 11.70
N LEU A 234 6.79 -4.45 10.63
CA LEU A 234 7.80 -5.30 10.02
C LEU A 234 9.20 -5.08 10.60
N ILE A 235 9.38 -4.09 11.49
CA ILE A 235 10.67 -3.83 12.16
C ILE A 235 10.78 -4.78 13.37
N PRO A 236 11.71 -5.74 13.39
CA PRO A 236 11.96 -6.54 14.57
C PRO A 236 12.60 -5.68 15.67
N PHE A 237 12.31 -5.97 16.94
CA PHE A 237 12.85 -5.25 18.10
C PHE A 237 12.50 -3.75 18.11
N LEU A 238 11.37 -3.37 17.51
CA LEU A 238 10.91 -1.97 17.42
C LEU A 238 10.88 -1.26 18.78
N GLU A 239 10.57 -1.98 19.86
CA GLU A 239 10.54 -1.47 21.23
C GLU A 239 11.91 -1.00 21.75
N HIS A 240 13.00 -1.37 21.08
CA HIS A 240 14.36 -0.97 21.38
C HIS A 240 14.87 0.18 20.50
N ASP A 241 14.09 0.59 19.50
CA ASP A 241 14.42 1.67 18.58
C ASP A 241 13.75 2.99 18.99
N ASP A 242 14.45 4.11 18.83
CA ASP A 242 13.80 5.41 19.00
C ASP A 242 12.84 5.71 17.83
N ALA A 243 11.83 6.55 18.12
CA ALA A 243 10.77 6.84 17.16
C ALA A 243 11.28 7.45 15.84
N ASN A 244 12.35 8.24 15.85
CA ASN A 244 12.87 8.86 14.63
C ASN A 244 13.55 7.83 13.74
N ARG A 245 14.33 6.91 14.32
CA ARG A 245 14.98 5.82 13.57
C ARG A 245 13.97 4.78 13.09
N ALA A 246 12.95 4.47 13.90
CA ALA A 246 11.83 3.63 13.48
C ALA A 246 11.05 4.26 12.30
N LEU A 247 10.84 5.59 12.32
CA LEU A 247 10.22 6.33 11.23
C LEU A 247 11.05 6.18 9.94
N MET A 248 12.35 6.44 10.00
CA MET A 248 13.27 6.28 8.88
C MET A 248 13.23 4.85 8.35
N GLY A 249 13.35 3.85 9.24
CA GLY A 249 13.30 2.42 8.88
C GLY A 249 12.01 2.03 8.18
N SER A 250 10.86 2.49 8.68
CA SER A 250 9.54 2.23 8.07
C SER A 250 9.39 2.88 6.68
N ASN A 251 10.03 4.02 6.46
CA ASN A 251 10.06 4.69 5.16
C ASN A 251 11.02 4.03 4.18
N MET A 252 12.22 3.67 4.62
CA MET A 252 13.26 3.04 3.81
C MET A 252 12.85 1.65 3.32
N GLN A 253 12.08 0.88 4.11
CA GLN A 253 11.52 -0.41 3.65
C GLN A 253 10.69 -0.26 2.36
N ARG A 254 9.96 0.83 2.17
CA ARG A 254 9.17 1.10 0.95
C ARG A 254 10.02 1.49 -0.25
N GLN A 255 11.27 1.87 -0.01
CA GLN A 255 12.23 2.26 -1.05
C GLN A 255 13.10 1.09 -1.51
N ALA A 256 13.04 -0.06 -0.82
CA ALA A 256 13.80 -1.24 -1.18
C ALA A 256 13.46 -1.70 -2.61
N VAL A 257 14.48 -1.97 -3.41
CA VAL A 257 14.32 -2.42 -4.80
C VAL A 257 14.24 -3.95 -4.88
N PRO A 258 13.36 -4.52 -5.74
CA PRO A 258 13.32 -5.97 -5.94
C PRO A 258 14.63 -6.51 -6.51
N LEU A 259 15.25 -7.43 -5.77
CA LEU A 259 16.46 -8.14 -6.19
C LEU A 259 16.13 -9.27 -7.17
N ILE A 260 17.10 -9.72 -7.96
CA ILE A 260 16.96 -10.91 -8.80
C ILE A 260 16.68 -12.15 -7.93
N ARG A 261 17.36 -12.25 -6.78
CA ARG A 261 17.24 -13.35 -5.81
C ARG A 261 16.99 -12.78 -4.41
N PRO A 262 15.76 -12.33 -4.10
CA PRO A 262 15.42 -11.92 -2.75
C PRO A 262 15.44 -13.15 -1.82
N GLU A 263 15.64 -12.91 -0.53
CA GLU A 263 15.70 -13.95 0.49
C GLU A 263 14.89 -13.52 1.70
N ALA A 264 14.01 -14.39 2.19
CA ALA A 264 13.25 -14.08 3.40
C ALA A 264 14.19 -13.81 4.58
N PRO A 265 13.91 -12.79 5.40
CA PRO A 265 14.79 -12.45 6.52
C PRO A 265 14.81 -13.58 7.55
N LEU A 266 15.96 -13.85 8.15
CA LEU A 266 16.09 -14.89 9.19
C LEU A 266 15.36 -14.49 10.49
N VAL A 267 15.38 -13.21 10.83
CA VAL A 267 14.67 -12.62 11.96
C VAL A 267 13.41 -11.93 11.42
N LYS A 268 12.25 -12.30 11.97
CA LYS A 268 10.93 -11.92 11.44
C LYS A 268 10.01 -11.43 12.54
N THR A 269 9.00 -10.62 12.17
CA THR A 269 7.91 -10.23 13.07
C THR A 269 6.66 -11.11 12.92
N GLY A 270 6.56 -11.83 11.80
CA GLY A 270 5.38 -12.63 11.43
C GLY A 270 4.37 -11.86 10.55
N MET A 271 4.60 -10.58 10.30
CA MET A 271 3.76 -9.76 9.43
C MET A 271 4.07 -9.98 7.93
N GLU A 272 5.26 -10.49 7.60
CA GLU A 272 5.82 -10.60 6.24
C GLU A 272 4.89 -11.37 5.29
N GLY A 273 4.40 -12.54 5.73
CA GLY A 273 3.50 -13.37 4.92
C GLY A 273 2.14 -12.72 4.70
N LYS A 274 1.61 -11.98 5.68
CA LYS A 274 0.33 -11.28 5.56
C LYS A 274 0.47 -10.05 4.67
N ALA A 275 1.54 -9.27 4.83
CA ALA A 275 1.86 -8.12 4.00
C ALA A 275 2.06 -8.53 2.53
N ALA A 276 2.82 -9.60 2.25
CA ALA A 276 3.01 -10.09 0.89
C ALA A 276 1.69 -10.55 0.24
N ARG A 277 0.84 -11.28 0.96
CA ARG A 277 -0.47 -11.71 0.45
C ARG A 277 -1.41 -10.54 0.17
N ASP A 278 -1.55 -9.62 1.11
CA ASP A 278 -2.50 -8.50 1.01
C ASP A 278 -2.01 -7.40 0.05
N SER A 279 -0.72 -7.37 -0.28
CA SER A 279 -0.18 -6.47 -1.32
C SER A 279 -0.75 -6.77 -2.71
N GLY A 280 -1.08 -8.04 -2.97
CA GLY A 280 -1.48 -8.55 -4.29
C GLY A 280 -0.32 -8.99 -5.19
N ALA A 281 0.92 -8.96 -4.71
CA ALA A 281 2.10 -9.36 -5.49
C ALA A 281 2.17 -10.89 -5.72
N LEU A 282 1.66 -11.67 -4.78
CA LEU A 282 1.64 -13.14 -4.83
C LEU A 282 0.48 -13.64 -5.70
N VAL A 283 0.72 -14.74 -6.42
CA VAL A 283 -0.37 -15.49 -7.07
C VAL A 283 -0.89 -16.50 -6.06
N ILE A 284 -2.14 -16.34 -5.63
CA ILE A 284 -2.78 -17.20 -4.63
C ILE A 284 -3.89 -18.04 -5.23
N TRP A 285 -4.06 -19.26 -4.72
CA TRP A 285 -5.20 -20.10 -5.05
C TRP A 285 -6.45 -19.62 -4.31
N SER A 286 -7.33 -18.89 -5.00
CA SER A 286 -8.50 -18.24 -4.40
C SER A 286 -9.81 -18.51 -5.13
N VAL A 287 -9.84 -19.54 -6.00
CA VAL A 287 -11.01 -19.90 -6.82
C VAL A 287 -12.22 -20.24 -5.94
N ILE A 288 -13.36 -19.66 -6.29
CA ILE A 288 -14.66 -19.87 -5.67
C ILE A 288 -15.53 -20.67 -6.65
N GLY A 289 -16.12 -21.76 -6.19
CA GLY A 289 -17.07 -22.56 -6.98
C GLY A 289 -18.46 -21.93 -7.05
N ASP A 290 -19.33 -22.51 -7.88
CA ASP A 290 -20.72 -22.06 -8.05
C ASP A 290 -21.54 -22.07 -6.74
N ASP A 291 -21.11 -22.87 -5.77
CA ASP A 291 -21.70 -22.98 -4.42
C ASP A 291 -21.21 -21.90 -3.45
N GLY A 292 -20.40 -20.95 -3.92
CA GLY A 292 -19.81 -19.89 -3.12
C GLY A 292 -18.66 -20.35 -2.21
N ARG A 293 -18.23 -21.61 -2.30
CA ARG A 293 -17.14 -22.14 -1.47
C ARG A 293 -15.81 -22.07 -2.20
N ARG A 294 -14.73 -21.79 -1.45
CA ARG A 294 -13.38 -21.89 -2.00
C ARG A 294 -13.03 -23.36 -2.23
N LEU A 295 -12.47 -23.67 -3.39
CA LEU A 295 -12.23 -25.04 -3.82
C LEU A 295 -10.81 -25.48 -3.46
N ASP A 296 -10.60 -26.78 -3.24
CA ASP A 296 -9.26 -27.36 -3.30
C ASP A 296 -8.88 -27.63 -4.75
N GLY A 297 -7.58 -27.63 -5.04
CA GLY A 297 -7.06 -27.86 -6.38
C GLY A 297 -5.90 -28.85 -6.42
N LYS A 298 -5.65 -29.40 -7.60
CA LYS A 298 -4.43 -30.15 -7.92
C LYS A 298 -3.75 -29.47 -9.10
N VAL A 299 -2.47 -29.15 -8.93
CA VAL A 299 -1.67 -28.52 -9.98
C VAL A 299 -1.46 -29.51 -11.11
N THR A 300 -1.90 -29.17 -12.32
CA THR A 300 -1.78 -30.01 -13.51
C THR A 300 -0.65 -29.58 -14.43
N TYR A 301 -0.30 -28.30 -14.42
CA TYR A 301 0.74 -27.73 -15.28
C TYR A 301 1.43 -26.56 -14.60
N VAL A 302 2.75 -26.45 -14.78
CA VAL A 302 3.58 -25.34 -14.28
C VAL A 302 4.69 -25.06 -15.30
N ASP A 303 4.79 -23.82 -15.75
CA ASP A 303 5.97 -23.28 -16.44
C ASP A 303 6.29 -21.87 -15.93
N ALA A 304 7.21 -21.17 -16.59
CA ALA A 304 7.61 -19.81 -16.20
C ALA A 304 6.54 -18.73 -16.49
N GLU A 305 5.53 -19.01 -17.30
CA GLU A 305 4.54 -18.04 -17.77
C GLU A 305 3.13 -18.31 -17.23
N ARG A 306 2.83 -19.54 -16.82
CA ARG A 306 1.51 -19.93 -16.32
C ARG A 306 1.53 -21.13 -15.38
N ILE A 307 0.51 -21.18 -14.56
CA ILE A 307 0.17 -22.30 -13.68
C ILE A 307 -1.26 -22.73 -13.98
N GLU A 308 -1.50 -24.03 -14.15
CA GLU A 308 -2.85 -24.58 -14.27
C GLU A 308 -3.16 -25.46 -13.06
N VAL A 309 -4.34 -25.23 -12.49
CA VAL A 309 -4.85 -25.99 -11.35
C VAL A 309 -6.22 -26.54 -11.70
N GLU A 310 -6.39 -27.84 -11.56
CA GLU A 310 -7.65 -28.54 -11.73
C GLU A 310 -8.38 -28.61 -10.39
N ASP A 311 -9.65 -28.18 -10.36
CA ASP A 311 -10.49 -28.31 -9.19
C ASP A 311 -11.04 -29.73 -9.02
N ARG A 312 -11.72 -30.02 -7.91
CA ARG A 312 -12.32 -31.34 -7.66
C ARG A 312 -13.41 -31.75 -8.67
N LYS A 313 -13.98 -30.80 -9.43
CA LYS A 313 -14.99 -31.05 -10.47
C LYS A 313 -14.35 -31.28 -11.85
N GLY A 314 -13.03 -31.16 -11.97
CA GLY A 314 -12.29 -31.30 -13.22
C GLY A 314 -12.20 -30.01 -14.05
N ASN A 315 -12.63 -28.86 -13.53
CA ASN A 315 -12.44 -27.60 -14.25
C ASN A 315 -10.99 -27.12 -14.08
N LYS A 316 -10.41 -26.66 -15.19
CA LYS A 316 -9.04 -26.12 -15.21
C LYS A 316 -9.07 -24.61 -15.04
N HIS A 317 -8.27 -24.13 -14.10
CA HIS A 317 -8.09 -22.71 -13.80
C HIS A 317 -6.66 -22.32 -14.15
N THR A 318 -6.49 -21.40 -15.10
CA THR A 318 -5.18 -20.94 -15.58
C THR A 318 -4.81 -19.60 -14.98
N PHE A 319 -3.65 -19.53 -14.33
CA PHE A 319 -3.05 -18.31 -13.79
C PHE A 319 -1.88 -17.92 -14.67
N LYS A 320 -1.94 -16.76 -15.31
CA LYS A 320 -0.82 -16.19 -16.05
C LYS A 320 0.10 -15.44 -15.09
N LEU A 321 1.40 -15.65 -15.23
CA LEU A 321 2.43 -15.01 -14.43
C LEU A 321 2.96 -13.78 -15.15
N ASN A 322 3.26 -12.74 -14.37
CA ASN A 322 3.90 -11.54 -14.87
C ASN A 322 5.41 -11.78 -15.01
N THR A 323 5.95 -11.65 -16.23
CA THR A 323 7.36 -11.91 -16.53
C THR A 323 8.02 -10.63 -17.07
N PHE A 324 9.06 -10.15 -16.37
CA PHE A 324 9.82 -8.94 -16.71
C PHE A 324 8.97 -7.71 -17.06
N GLN A 325 7.89 -7.49 -16.30
CA GLN A 325 7.04 -6.31 -16.48
C GLN A 325 7.65 -5.10 -15.78
N ARG A 326 7.56 -3.94 -16.41
CA ARG A 326 8.02 -2.66 -15.84
C ARG A 326 7.01 -2.15 -14.81
N SER A 327 7.47 -1.83 -13.60
CA SER A 327 6.67 -1.10 -12.62
C SER A 327 6.60 0.40 -12.94
N ASN A 328 5.74 1.11 -12.22
CA ASN A 328 5.63 2.56 -12.30
C ASN A 328 6.95 3.30 -12.02
N GLN A 329 7.79 2.76 -11.13
CA GLN A 329 9.09 3.32 -10.74
C GLN A 329 10.26 2.72 -11.54
N GLY A 330 9.97 1.92 -12.57
CA GLY A 330 11.01 1.31 -13.41
C GLY A 330 11.69 0.08 -12.79
N THR A 331 11.19 -0.43 -11.67
CA THR A 331 11.62 -1.72 -11.11
C THR A 331 10.99 -2.89 -11.87
N CYS A 332 11.55 -4.08 -11.73
CA CYS A 332 11.07 -5.29 -12.38
C CYS A 332 9.99 -6.01 -11.55
N ILE A 333 8.84 -6.26 -12.17
CA ILE A 333 7.78 -7.13 -11.69
C ILE A 333 7.96 -8.48 -12.39
N HIS A 334 8.41 -9.47 -11.61
CA HIS A 334 8.60 -10.82 -12.09
C HIS A 334 8.04 -11.82 -11.07
N GLN A 335 7.17 -12.70 -11.54
CA GLN A 335 6.55 -13.76 -10.76
C GLN A 335 7.18 -15.11 -11.06
N ARG A 336 7.36 -15.93 -10.01
CA ARG A 336 8.07 -17.21 -10.08
C ARG A 336 7.20 -18.30 -9.45
N PRO A 337 6.89 -19.39 -10.17
CA PRO A 337 6.14 -20.50 -9.60
C PRO A 337 6.84 -21.10 -8.38
N LEU A 338 6.06 -21.37 -7.32
CA LEU A 338 6.52 -22.10 -6.14
C LEU A 338 6.04 -23.56 -6.14
N VAL A 339 4.89 -23.81 -6.77
CA VAL A 339 4.24 -25.12 -6.79
C VAL A 339 4.84 -26.04 -7.84
N ARG A 340 4.65 -27.36 -7.64
CA ARG A 340 5.06 -28.40 -8.58
C ARG A 340 3.85 -29.12 -9.17
N ILE A 341 4.02 -29.69 -10.37
CA ILE A 341 3.02 -30.54 -11.01
C ILE A 341 2.65 -31.70 -10.06
N GLY A 342 1.34 -31.92 -9.88
CA GLY A 342 0.78 -32.94 -9.01
C GLY A 342 0.56 -32.49 -7.56
N GLN A 343 1.05 -31.32 -7.15
CA GLN A 343 0.85 -30.78 -5.81
C GLN A 343 -0.64 -30.46 -5.56
N ARG A 344 -1.15 -30.82 -4.38
CA ARG A 344 -2.47 -30.40 -3.92
C ARG A 344 -2.37 -29.04 -3.25
N VAL A 345 -3.27 -28.14 -3.59
CA VAL A 345 -3.35 -26.78 -3.05
C VAL A 345 -4.70 -26.54 -2.41
N LYS A 346 -4.69 -25.80 -1.30
CA LYS A 346 -5.87 -25.40 -0.54
C LYS A 346 -6.14 -23.91 -0.75
N PRO A 347 -7.39 -23.46 -0.52
CA PRO A 347 -7.74 -22.05 -0.53
C PRO A 347 -6.77 -21.18 0.29
N GLY A 348 -6.13 -20.23 -0.37
CA GLY A 348 -5.15 -19.31 0.21
C GLY A 348 -3.70 -19.73 0.07
N ASP A 349 -3.41 -20.92 -0.46
CA ASP A 349 -2.05 -21.35 -0.75
C ASP A 349 -1.42 -20.48 -1.84
N VAL A 350 -0.13 -20.20 -1.70
CA VAL A 350 0.64 -19.40 -2.66
C VAL A 350 1.10 -20.30 -3.81
N LEU A 351 0.70 -19.94 -5.03
CA LEU A 351 1.08 -20.62 -6.27
C LEU A 351 2.41 -20.10 -6.83
N ALA A 352 2.61 -18.77 -6.78
CA ALA A 352 3.82 -18.12 -7.25
C ALA A 352 4.18 -16.91 -6.38
N ASP A 353 5.49 -16.73 -6.18
CA ASP A 353 6.06 -15.51 -5.63
C ASP A 353 6.02 -14.38 -6.65
N GLY A 354 6.02 -13.15 -6.17
CA GLY A 354 6.18 -11.93 -6.96
C GLY A 354 7.50 -11.19 -6.69
N PRO A 355 7.60 -9.91 -7.08
CA PRO A 355 8.79 -9.10 -6.80
C PRO A 355 8.98 -8.95 -5.28
N ALA A 356 10.23 -9.00 -4.82
CA ALA A 356 10.58 -8.87 -3.40
C ALA A 356 9.79 -9.80 -2.47
N THR A 357 9.58 -11.05 -2.90
CA THR A 357 8.99 -12.12 -2.08
C THR A 357 9.77 -13.42 -2.23
N ASP A 358 9.78 -14.20 -1.15
CA ASP A 358 10.40 -15.53 -1.06
C ASP A 358 9.50 -16.45 -0.24
N ARG A 359 9.05 -17.55 -0.85
CA ARG A 359 8.16 -18.57 -0.24
C ARG A 359 6.87 -18.00 0.36
N GLY A 360 6.28 -17.01 -0.31
CA GLY A 360 5.03 -16.38 0.11
C GLY A 360 5.17 -15.36 1.23
N GLU A 361 6.40 -14.96 1.56
CA GLU A 361 6.71 -13.91 2.53
C GLU A 361 7.39 -12.73 1.84
N LEU A 362 7.25 -11.55 2.44
CA LEU A 362 7.92 -10.34 2.00
C LEU A 362 9.44 -10.46 2.23
N ALA A 363 10.21 -10.24 1.18
CA ALA A 363 11.67 -10.36 1.16
C ALA A 363 12.28 -9.13 0.48
N LEU A 364 12.46 -8.07 1.25
CA LEU A 364 12.94 -6.76 0.75
C LEU A 364 14.47 -6.68 0.58
N GLY A 365 15.21 -7.76 0.87
CA GLY A 365 16.67 -7.75 0.87
C GLY A 365 17.29 -9.14 0.96
N ARG A 366 18.45 -9.21 1.64
CA ARG A 366 19.26 -10.43 1.85
C ARG A 366 19.78 -10.50 3.27
N ASN A 367 20.00 -11.72 3.75
CA ASN A 367 20.71 -11.94 5.02
C ASN A 367 22.22 -11.83 4.76
N LEU A 368 22.88 -10.87 5.41
CA LEU A 368 24.31 -10.63 5.28
C LEU A 368 25.02 -10.85 6.63
N LEU A 369 26.27 -11.34 6.57
CA LEU A 369 27.14 -11.36 7.73
C LEU A 369 27.71 -9.96 7.96
N VAL A 370 27.46 -9.40 9.13
CA VAL A 370 27.86 -8.03 9.50
C VAL A 370 28.82 -8.09 10.69
N ALA A 371 29.85 -7.23 10.67
CA ALA A 371 30.77 -7.04 11.77
C ALA A 371 30.75 -5.57 12.22
N PHE A 372 30.60 -5.35 13.53
CA PHE A 372 30.62 -4.01 14.13
C PHE A 372 32.04 -3.64 14.56
N ILE A 373 32.84 -3.21 13.59
CA ILE A 373 34.23 -2.78 13.79
C ILE A 373 34.52 -1.52 12.96
N PRO A 374 35.24 -0.52 13.48
CA PRO A 374 35.86 0.50 12.64
C PRO A 374 36.87 -0.19 11.71
N TRP A 375 36.82 0.09 10.42
CA TRP A 375 37.68 -0.54 9.43
C TRP A 375 38.43 0.49 8.60
N GLU A 376 39.66 0.81 9.02
CA GLU A 376 40.60 1.70 8.29
C GLU A 376 39.99 3.06 7.89
N GLY A 377 38.98 3.53 8.62
CA GLY A 377 38.25 4.77 8.33
C GLY A 377 37.27 4.72 7.15
N TYR A 378 37.17 3.59 6.43
CA TYR A 378 36.25 3.48 5.29
C TYR A 378 34.76 3.45 5.68
N ASN A 379 34.46 3.05 6.91
CA ASN A 379 33.11 3.09 7.48
C ASN A 379 32.89 4.27 8.45
N TYR A 380 33.63 5.37 8.25
CA TYR A 380 33.43 6.61 9.00
C TYR A 380 32.11 7.28 8.60
N GLU A 381 31.40 7.89 9.56
CA GLU A 381 30.14 8.65 9.37
C GLU A 381 29.11 7.93 8.48
N ASP A 382 28.54 6.83 8.99
CA ASP A 382 27.48 6.02 8.35
C ASP A 382 27.86 5.36 7.00
N ALA A 383 29.12 5.45 6.57
CA ALA A 383 29.62 4.72 5.40
C ALA A 383 29.63 3.20 5.65
N ILE A 384 29.35 2.43 4.60
CA ILE A 384 29.28 0.96 4.66
C ILE A 384 30.35 0.37 3.74
N VAL A 385 31.17 -0.52 4.29
CA VAL A 385 32.12 -1.34 3.53
C VAL A 385 31.45 -2.68 3.21
N ILE A 386 31.45 -3.06 1.94
CA ILE A 386 30.88 -4.32 1.47
C ILE A 386 31.95 -5.25 0.91
N SER A 387 31.73 -6.55 1.03
CA SER A 387 32.58 -7.55 0.41
C SER A 387 32.36 -7.59 -1.10
N GLU A 388 33.45 -7.73 -1.86
CA GLU A 388 33.41 -7.95 -3.32
C GLU A 388 32.55 -9.18 -3.70
N ARG A 389 32.39 -10.14 -2.78
CA ARG A 389 31.51 -11.30 -2.95
C ARG A 389 30.08 -10.89 -3.32
N LEU A 390 29.58 -9.79 -2.75
CA LEU A 390 28.21 -9.33 -3.02
C LEU A 390 27.99 -8.97 -4.49
N VAL A 391 29.05 -8.51 -5.18
CA VAL A 391 29.05 -8.19 -6.60
C VAL A 391 29.25 -9.46 -7.44
N LYS A 392 30.26 -10.28 -7.10
CA LYS A 392 30.59 -11.50 -7.86
C LYS A 392 29.46 -12.54 -7.90
N GLU A 393 28.64 -12.60 -6.86
CA GLU A 393 27.55 -13.57 -6.72
C GLU A 393 26.15 -12.98 -6.99
N ASP A 394 26.07 -11.75 -7.51
CA ASP A 394 24.82 -11.03 -7.80
C ASP A 394 23.84 -10.99 -6.60
N ILE A 395 24.36 -10.80 -5.39
CA ILE A 395 23.56 -10.92 -4.16
C ILE A 395 22.59 -9.75 -4.04
N LEU A 396 23.05 -8.54 -4.38
CA LEU A 396 22.29 -7.30 -4.31
C LEU A 396 21.96 -6.74 -5.71
N THR A 397 22.01 -7.56 -6.75
CA THR A 397 21.72 -7.14 -8.13
C THR A 397 20.19 -7.02 -8.34
N SER A 398 19.77 -5.92 -8.98
CA SER A 398 18.38 -5.63 -9.37
C SER A 398 18.26 -5.43 -10.88
N ILE A 399 17.03 -5.53 -11.40
CA ILE A 399 16.71 -5.27 -12.81
C ILE A 399 15.86 -4.00 -12.89
N HIS A 400 16.29 -3.04 -13.72
CA HIS A 400 15.58 -1.81 -14.01
C HIS A 400 15.16 -1.78 -15.48
N ILE A 401 13.92 -1.36 -15.72
CA ILE A 401 13.32 -1.34 -17.06
C ILE A 401 12.87 0.09 -17.36
N GLU A 402 13.44 0.65 -18.43
CA GLU A 402 13.10 1.98 -18.93
C GLU A 402 12.26 1.87 -20.21
N LYS A 403 11.35 2.82 -20.41
CA LYS A 403 10.52 2.91 -21.60
C LYS A 403 10.83 4.23 -22.31
N TYR A 404 11.33 4.12 -23.53
CA TYR A 404 11.53 5.23 -24.44
C TYR A 404 10.40 5.22 -25.48
N GLU A 405 9.82 6.39 -25.76
CA GLU A 405 8.71 6.51 -26.70
C GLU A 405 8.96 7.70 -27.62
N ILE A 406 8.88 7.43 -28.93
CA ILE A 406 8.92 8.43 -30.00
C ILE A 406 7.74 8.17 -30.93
N GLN A 407 7.25 9.22 -31.57
CA GLN A 407 6.13 9.15 -32.50
C GLN A 407 6.44 10.04 -33.69
N ALA A 408 6.32 9.50 -34.90
CA ALA A 408 6.35 10.28 -36.13
C ALA A 408 5.08 11.11 -36.28
N ARG A 409 5.22 12.38 -36.67
CA ARG A 409 4.10 13.32 -36.79
C ARG A 409 4.03 13.98 -38.15
N ASP A 410 2.84 14.45 -38.51
CA ASP A 410 2.66 15.32 -39.66
C ASP A 410 3.21 16.71 -39.36
N THR A 411 4.18 17.14 -40.19
CA THR A 411 4.72 18.50 -40.14
C THR A 411 4.23 19.31 -41.33
N LYS A 412 4.46 20.63 -41.31
CA LYS A 412 4.14 21.51 -42.44
C LYS A 412 4.95 21.19 -43.71
N LEU A 413 6.12 20.57 -43.56
CA LEU A 413 7.04 20.25 -44.66
C LEU A 413 6.84 18.81 -45.18
N GLY A 414 5.96 18.05 -44.53
CA GLY A 414 5.71 16.64 -44.82
C GLY A 414 5.59 15.80 -43.54
N PRO A 415 5.10 14.56 -43.63
CA PRO A 415 5.13 13.63 -42.51
C PRO A 415 6.58 13.28 -42.14
N GLU A 416 6.86 13.18 -40.84
CA GLU A 416 8.06 12.49 -40.36
C GLU A 416 7.97 11.00 -40.70
N GLU A 417 9.11 10.38 -40.97
CA GLU A 417 9.20 8.95 -41.28
C GLU A 417 10.22 8.31 -40.33
N ILE A 418 9.82 7.19 -39.71
CA ILE A 418 10.75 6.33 -38.97
C ILE A 418 11.42 5.43 -40.01
N THR A 419 12.73 5.53 -40.14
CA THR A 419 13.47 4.83 -41.18
C THR A 419 14.89 4.50 -40.74
N ARG A 420 15.46 3.45 -41.35
CA ARG A 420 16.86 3.11 -41.18
C ARG A 420 17.78 4.11 -41.92
N ASP A 421 17.29 4.78 -42.95
CA ASP A 421 18.06 5.69 -43.79
C ASP A 421 18.22 7.07 -43.12
N VAL A 422 19.12 7.13 -42.13
CA VAL A 422 19.37 8.36 -41.36
C VAL A 422 20.55 9.13 -41.98
N PRO A 423 20.34 10.36 -42.51
CA PRO A 423 21.39 11.14 -43.15
C PRO A 423 22.55 11.47 -42.19
N ASN A 424 23.78 11.45 -42.70
CA ASN A 424 25.00 11.76 -41.95
C ASN A 424 25.32 10.79 -40.78
N VAL A 425 24.70 9.61 -40.73
CA VAL A 425 25.03 8.56 -39.77
C VAL A 425 25.73 7.40 -40.49
N GLY A 426 26.90 7.01 -40.00
CA GLY A 426 27.64 5.88 -40.57
C GLY A 426 26.98 4.52 -40.26
N GLU A 427 27.13 3.56 -41.17
CA GLU A 427 26.52 2.21 -41.06
C GLU A 427 26.82 1.50 -39.73
N GLU A 428 27.99 1.75 -39.13
CA GLU A 428 28.38 1.15 -37.85
C GLU A 428 27.38 1.48 -36.71
N LYS A 429 26.81 2.69 -36.71
CA LYS A 429 25.81 3.11 -35.72
C LYS A 429 24.41 2.56 -36.00
N LEU A 430 24.15 2.17 -37.25
CA LEU A 430 22.87 1.62 -37.70
C LEU A 430 22.85 0.08 -37.70
N LYS A 431 23.95 -0.56 -37.30
CA LYS A 431 24.13 -2.03 -37.37
C LYS A 431 23.07 -2.82 -36.59
N ASP A 432 22.56 -2.26 -35.51
CA ASP A 432 21.60 -2.90 -34.61
C ASP A 432 20.14 -2.53 -34.92
N LEU A 433 19.90 -1.62 -35.88
CA LEU A 433 18.56 -1.33 -36.39
C LEU A 433 18.10 -2.40 -37.38
N ASP A 434 16.80 -2.66 -37.44
CA ASP A 434 16.14 -3.50 -38.43
C ASP A 434 15.87 -2.74 -39.74
N GLU A 435 15.12 -3.33 -40.67
CA GLU A 435 14.72 -2.67 -41.92
C GLU A 435 13.80 -1.45 -41.72
N ASN A 436 13.09 -1.37 -40.60
CA ASN A 436 12.18 -0.27 -40.28
C ASN A 436 12.88 0.85 -39.50
N GLY A 437 14.18 0.75 -39.24
CA GLY A 437 14.91 1.72 -38.43
C GLY A 437 14.69 1.56 -36.93
N ILE A 438 14.19 0.40 -36.47
CA ILE A 438 13.96 0.12 -35.05
C ILE A 438 15.02 -0.85 -34.54
N ILE A 439 15.55 -0.61 -33.35
CA ILE A 439 16.55 -1.50 -32.76
C ILE A 439 16.00 -2.93 -32.54
N ARG A 440 16.80 -3.93 -32.88
CA ARG A 440 16.44 -5.34 -32.69
C ARG A 440 16.40 -5.74 -31.21
N ILE A 441 15.48 -6.64 -30.87
CA ILE A 441 15.39 -7.23 -29.52
C ILE A 441 16.68 -8.01 -29.21
N GLY A 442 17.27 -7.73 -28.04
CA GLY A 442 18.50 -8.38 -27.57
C GLY A 442 19.80 -7.64 -27.93
N ALA A 443 19.73 -6.51 -28.65
CA ALA A 443 20.88 -5.64 -28.84
C ALA A 443 21.35 -5.00 -27.53
N GLN A 444 22.67 -4.89 -27.35
CA GLN A 444 23.26 -4.16 -26.23
C GLN A 444 23.50 -2.72 -26.64
N VAL A 445 23.00 -1.78 -25.83
CA VAL A 445 23.08 -0.34 -26.12
C VAL A 445 23.92 0.38 -25.08
N LYS A 446 24.55 1.46 -25.53
CA LYS A 446 25.32 2.41 -24.73
C LYS A 446 24.71 3.81 -24.86
N PRO A 447 25.07 4.74 -23.96
CA PRO A 447 24.66 6.14 -24.10
C PRO A 447 25.05 6.71 -25.47
N GLY A 448 24.07 7.20 -26.22
CA GLY A 448 24.25 7.78 -27.56
C GLY A 448 23.98 6.83 -28.73
N ASP A 449 23.64 5.57 -28.47
CA ASP A 449 23.20 4.64 -29.52
C ASP A 449 21.78 4.98 -30.00
N ILE A 450 21.49 4.66 -31.26
CA ILE A 450 20.20 4.94 -31.90
C ILE A 450 19.23 3.79 -31.61
N LEU A 451 18.08 4.10 -31.00
CA LEU A 451 17.02 3.12 -30.74
C LEU A 451 15.97 3.08 -31.85
N VAL A 452 15.64 4.26 -32.40
CA VAL A 452 14.70 4.46 -33.49
C VAL A 452 15.30 5.54 -34.39
N GLY A 453 15.44 5.23 -35.67
CA GLY A 453 16.00 6.09 -36.72
C GLY A 453 15.06 7.20 -37.15
#